data_AF-A0A7S1WM36-F1
#
_entry.id   AF-A0A7S1WM36-F1
#
_cell.length_a   1.000
_cell.length_b   1.000
_cell.length_c   1.000
_cell.angle_alpha   90.00
_cell.angle_beta   90.00
_cell.angle_gamma   90.00
#
_symmetry.space_group_name_H-M   'P 1'
#
loop_
_entity.id
_entity.type
_entity.pdbx_description
1 polymer ?
#
loop_
_entity_poly.entity_id
_entity_poly.type
_entity_poly.pdbx_seq_one_letter_code
_entity_poly.pdbx_strand_id
1 'polypeptide(L)'
;LNVDFNGLFDFMYLPIDFKNKCNVGYGFINFRTVEACDKFIKDFHGVDVRKCLPGLNSKKVVEVTPARVQGLAENVRRLRNSPVMNQLVDHPEWMPLYFNASGIEEPFPMPDQPLPPVKPRGRNREAANRDSG
;
A
#
# COMPACT_ATOMS: atom_id res chain seq x y z
N LEU A 1 7.87 -0.86 11.98
CA LEU A 1 8.31 -0.47 10.62
C LEU A 1 9.50 0.51 10.67
N ASN A 2 9.32 1.74 11.15
CA ASN A 2 10.35 2.79 11.01
C ASN A 2 11.72 2.57 11.69
N VAL A 3 11.85 1.68 12.68
CA VAL A 3 13.16 1.43 13.32
C VAL A 3 13.83 0.20 12.70
N ASP A 4 13.14 -0.95 12.71
CA ASP A 4 13.75 -2.23 12.31
C ASP A 4 13.87 -2.45 10.79
N PHE A 5 13.12 -1.67 9.98
CA PHE A 5 13.10 -1.80 8.52
C PHE A 5 13.59 -0.54 7.81
N ASN A 6 14.20 0.39 8.53
CA ASN A 6 14.74 1.61 7.94
C ASN A 6 15.78 1.25 6.85
N GLY A 7 15.62 1.85 5.66
CA GLY A 7 16.49 1.57 4.51
C GLY A 7 16.30 0.20 3.85
N LEU A 8 15.47 -0.70 4.39
CA LEU A 8 15.25 -2.05 3.82
C LEU A 8 14.15 -2.11 2.75
N PHE A 9 13.39 -1.04 2.60
CA PHE A 9 12.38 -0.89 1.55
C PHE A 9 12.64 0.40 0.77
N ASP A 10 12.11 0.46 -0.45
CA ASP A 10 12.28 1.59 -1.37
C ASP A 10 10.96 2.15 -1.91
N PHE A 11 9.84 1.47 -1.60
CA PHE A 11 8.50 1.94 -1.91
C PHE A 11 7.49 1.47 -0.87
N MET A 12 6.61 2.36 -0.45
CA MET A 12 5.44 2.04 0.37
C MET A 12 4.24 2.86 -0.08
N TYR A 13 3.11 2.20 -0.30
CA TYR A 13 1.86 2.85 -0.68
C TYR A 13 0.68 2.29 0.10
N LEU A 14 -0.07 3.17 0.75
CA LEU A 14 -1.30 2.86 1.48
C LEU A 14 -2.49 3.51 0.75
N PRO A 15 -3.24 2.77 -0.08
CA PRO A 15 -4.37 3.35 -0.79
C PRO A 15 -5.45 3.89 0.17
N ILE A 16 -5.98 5.06 -0.19
CA ILE A 16 -6.99 5.79 0.58
C ILE A 16 -8.34 5.74 -0.14
N ASP A 17 -9.40 5.56 0.64
CA ASP A 17 -10.76 5.92 0.22
C ASP A 17 -10.92 7.43 0.38
N PHE A 18 -10.75 8.16 -0.72
CA PHE A 18 -10.81 9.63 -0.76
C PHE A 18 -12.15 10.19 -0.22
N LYS A 19 -13.24 9.42 -0.32
CA LYS A 19 -14.56 9.85 0.20
C LYS A 19 -14.59 9.80 1.72
N ASN A 20 -14.12 8.71 2.31
CA ASN A 20 -14.18 8.48 3.76
C ASN A 20 -12.90 8.91 4.48
N LYS A 21 -11.88 9.35 3.75
CA LYS A 21 -10.56 9.78 4.24
C LYS A 21 -9.91 8.75 5.16
N CYS A 22 -10.03 7.47 4.80
CA CYS A 22 -9.44 6.36 5.54
C CYS A 22 -8.79 5.37 4.58
N ASN A 23 -7.85 4.56 5.08
CA ASN A 23 -7.24 3.53 4.25
C ASN A 23 -8.25 2.43 3.88
N VAL A 24 -8.03 1.80 2.73
CA VAL A 24 -8.92 0.72 2.22
C VAL A 24 -8.63 -0.65 2.85
N GLY A 25 -7.71 -0.74 3.81
CA GLY A 25 -7.42 -1.95 4.59
C GLY A 25 -6.27 -2.83 4.09
N TYR A 26 -5.49 -2.39 3.11
CA TYR A 26 -4.25 -3.04 2.66
C TYR A 26 -3.25 -1.99 2.19
N GLY A 27 -1.97 -2.36 2.07
CA GLY A 27 -0.91 -1.53 1.51
C GLY A 27 0.10 -2.36 0.73
N PHE A 28 0.99 -1.70 0.01
CA PHE A 28 2.08 -2.30 -0.74
C PHE A 28 3.41 -1.82 -0.17
N ILE A 29 4.37 -2.74 -0.05
CA ILE A 29 5.74 -2.44 0.34
C ILE A 29 6.65 -3.17 -0.65
N ASN A 30 7.64 -2.48 -1.21
CA ASN A 30 8.71 -3.10 -1.99
C ASN A 30 9.97 -3.15 -1.14
N PHE A 31 10.40 -4.36 -0.77
CA PHE A 31 11.65 -4.58 -0.05
C PHE A 31 12.83 -4.64 -1.02
N ARG A 32 13.99 -4.12 -0.59
CA ARG A 32 15.22 -4.13 -1.40
C ARG A 32 15.83 -5.52 -1.53
N THR A 33 15.59 -6.38 -0.54
CA THR A 33 16.11 -7.74 -0.51
C THR A 33 15.04 -8.74 -0.08
N VAL A 34 15.23 -10.00 -0.44
CA VAL A 34 14.34 -11.10 -0.06
C VAL A 34 14.37 -11.32 1.45
N GLU A 35 15.55 -11.21 2.06
CA GLU A 35 15.74 -11.41 3.51
C GLU A 35 14.97 -10.38 4.34
N ALA A 36 14.91 -9.12 3.87
CA ALA A 36 14.10 -8.10 4.50
C ALA A 36 12.60 -8.41 4.40
N CYS A 37 12.14 -8.92 3.25
CA CYS A 37 10.76 -9.37 3.06
C CYS A 37 10.43 -10.55 3.98
N ASP A 38 11.29 -11.56 4.04
CA ASP A 38 11.11 -12.75 4.89
C ASP A 38 11.07 -12.38 6.37
N LYS A 39 11.95 -11.48 6.80
CA LYS A 39 11.91 -10.91 8.16
C LYS A 39 10.59 -10.21 8.41
N PHE A 40 10.09 -9.40 7.48
CA PHE A 40 8.81 -8.73 7.62
C PHE A 40 7.64 -9.72 7.72
N ILE A 41 7.62 -10.76 6.89
CA ILE A 41 6.61 -11.83 6.97
C ILE A 41 6.65 -12.49 8.35
N LYS A 42 7.84 -12.87 8.83
CA LYS A 42 8.01 -13.50 10.14
C LYS A 42 7.52 -12.63 11.30
N ASP A 43 7.80 -11.33 11.24
CA ASP A 43 7.51 -10.41 12.34
C ASP A 43 6.05 -9.94 12.36
N PHE A 44 5.37 -9.91 11.21
CA PHE A 44 4.03 -9.29 11.08
C PHE A 44 2.93 -10.24 10.60
N HIS A 45 3.22 -11.28 9.83
CA HIS A 45 2.17 -12.18 9.33
C HIS A 45 1.53 -12.98 10.47
N GLY A 46 0.20 -13.02 10.50
CA GLY A 46 -0.54 -13.69 11.56
C GLY A 46 -0.53 -12.95 12.90
N VAL A 47 0.04 -11.73 12.95
CA VAL A 47 0.14 -10.94 14.18
C VAL A 47 -1.04 -9.97 14.30
N ASP A 48 -1.54 -9.81 15.53
CA ASP A 48 -2.59 -8.85 15.85
C ASP A 48 -2.14 -7.41 15.55
N VAL A 49 -2.97 -6.66 14.81
CA VAL A 49 -2.68 -5.28 14.42
C VAL A 49 -2.33 -4.39 15.62
N ARG A 50 -2.89 -4.62 16.81
CA ARG A 50 -2.60 -3.84 18.02
C ARG A 50 -1.15 -3.95 18.47
N LYS A 51 -0.49 -5.07 18.15
CA LYS A 51 0.95 -5.29 18.43
C LYS A 51 1.83 -4.61 17.38
N CYS A 52 1.38 -4.61 16.13
CA CYS A 52 2.14 -4.10 14.99
C CYS A 52 2.04 -2.58 14.82
N LEU A 53 0.86 -2.02 15.12
CA LEU A 53 0.51 -0.61 14.96
C LEU A 53 -0.14 -0.10 16.25
N PRO A 54 0.68 0.22 17.27
CA PRO A 54 0.17 0.75 18.54
C PRO A 54 -0.67 2.02 18.28
N GLY A 55 -1.88 2.08 18.85
CA GLY A 55 -2.82 3.18 18.66
C GLY A 55 -4.01 2.87 17.74
N LEU A 56 -3.98 1.75 17.00
CA LEU A 56 -5.15 1.25 16.28
C LEU A 56 -5.92 0.25 17.16
N ASN A 57 -7.24 0.45 17.30
CA ASN A 57 -8.12 -0.42 18.10
C ASN A 57 -8.76 -1.57 17.29
N SER A 58 -8.11 -1.99 16.20
CA SER A 58 -8.62 -3.06 15.36
C SER A 58 -8.34 -4.44 15.96
N LYS A 59 -9.31 -5.36 15.88
CA LYS A 59 -9.10 -6.79 16.22
C LYS A 59 -8.59 -7.62 15.02
N LYS A 60 -8.22 -6.96 13.93
CA LYS A 60 -7.73 -7.64 12.72
C LYS A 60 -6.36 -8.25 12.95
N VAL A 61 -6.09 -9.30 12.20
CA VAL A 61 -4.77 -9.95 12.09
C VAL A 61 -4.14 -9.49 10.78
N VAL A 62 -2.84 -9.19 10.81
CA VAL A 62 -2.10 -8.79 9.62
C VAL A 62 -1.87 -10.00 8.71
N GLU A 63 -2.22 -9.86 7.45
CA GLU A 63 -1.92 -10.82 6.39
C GLU A 63 -0.86 -10.20 5.47
N VAL A 64 0.18 -10.98 5.12
CA VAL A 64 1.24 -10.55 4.22
C VAL A 64 1.27 -11.58 3.10
N THR A 65 1.07 -11.14 1.88
CA THR A 65 1.08 -11.99 0.69
C THR A 65 1.90 -11.33 -0.41
N PRO A 66 2.52 -12.12 -1.31
CA PRO A 66 3.18 -11.56 -2.49
C PRO A 66 2.20 -10.73 -3.33
N ALA A 67 2.58 -9.50 -3.63
CA ALA A 67 1.77 -8.65 -4.51
C ALA A 67 1.76 -9.20 -5.94
N ARG A 68 0.65 -8.99 -6.67
CA ARG A 68 0.59 -9.32 -8.11
C ARG A 68 1.63 -8.54 -8.94
N VAL A 69 1.99 -7.36 -8.46
CA VAL A 69 2.95 -6.45 -9.09
C VAL A 69 4.24 -6.55 -8.28
N GLN A 70 5.35 -6.87 -8.95
CA GLN A 70 6.62 -7.15 -8.30
C GLN A 70 7.70 -6.18 -8.79
N GLY A 71 8.50 -5.67 -7.86
CA GLY A 71 9.61 -4.76 -8.13
C GLY A 71 9.23 -3.28 -8.18
N LEU A 72 10.18 -2.44 -7.78
CA LEU A 72 10.04 -0.99 -7.68
C LEU A 72 9.60 -0.34 -9.00
N ALA A 73 10.30 -0.63 -10.10
CA ALA A 73 10.05 -0.01 -11.39
C ALA A 73 8.61 -0.26 -11.90
N GLU A 74 8.11 -1.47 -11.70
CA GLU A 74 6.75 -1.84 -12.08
C GLU A 74 5.71 -1.16 -11.16
N ASN A 75 5.95 -1.15 -9.85
CA ASN A 75 5.08 -0.46 -8.89
C ASN A 75 4.95 1.03 -9.22
N VAL A 76 6.08 1.69 -9.48
CA VAL A 76 6.14 3.10 -9.91
C VAL A 76 5.37 3.29 -11.20
N ARG A 77 5.69 2.53 -12.26
CA ARG A 77 5.05 2.66 -13.57
C ARG A 77 3.54 2.47 -13.51
N ARG A 78 3.08 1.46 -12.77
CA ARG A 78 1.65 1.15 -12.67
C ARG A 78 0.90 2.23 -11.90
N LEU A 79 1.47 2.71 -10.80
CA LEU A 79 0.80 3.70 -9.97
C LEU A 79 0.81 5.08 -10.62
N ARG A 80 1.95 5.54 -11.14
CA ARG A 80 2.05 6.86 -11.79
C ARG A 80 1.12 7.04 -12.98
N ASN A 81 0.75 5.95 -13.65
CA ASN A 81 -0.15 5.96 -14.81
C ASN A 81 -1.57 5.44 -14.49
N SER A 82 -1.90 5.26 -13.21
CA SER A 82 -3.22 4.84 -12.74
C SER A 82 -4.18 6.03 -12.64
N PRO A 83 -5.50 5.86 -12.89
CA PRO A 83 -6.47 6.94 -12.70
C PRO A 83 -6.45 7.56 -11.30
N VAL A 84 -6.01 6.80 -10.28
CA VAL A 84 -5.93 7.27 -8.89
C VAL A 84 -4.98 8.46 -8.74
N MET A 85 -3.99 8.61 -9.62
CA MET A 85 -3.08 9.75 -9.61
C MET A 85 -3.80 11.08 -9.82
N ASN A 86 -4.93 11.11 -10.53
CA ASN A 86 -5.73 12.34 -10.67
C ASN A 86 -6.20 12.88 -9.31
N GLN A 87 -6.35 12.02 -8.31
CA GLN A 87 -6.72 12.44 -6.95
C GLN A 87 -5.49 12.61 -6.05
N LEU A 88 -4.44 11.80 -6.24
CA LEU A 88 -3.24 11.89 -5.40
C LEU A 88 -2.43 13.17 -5.62
N VAL A 89 -2.46 13.75 -6.83
CA VAL A 89 -1.76 15.01 -7.13
C VAL A 89 -2.27 16.17 -6.26
N ASP A 90 -3.56 16.18 -5.92
CA ASP A 90 -4.16 17.19 -5.05
C ASP A 90 -3.99 16.87 -3.54
N HIS A 91 -3.44 15.68 -3.23
CA HIS A 91 -3.30 15.14 -1.87
C HIS A 91 -1.90 14.54 -1.65
N PRO A 92 -0.85 15.37 -1.62
CA PRO A 92 0.53 14.90 -1.49
C PRO A 92 0.77 14.06 -0.22
N GLU A 93 0.00 14.27 0.84
CA GLU A 93 0.05 13.48 2.08
C GLU A 93 -0.38 12.01 1.91
N TRP A 94 -1.03 11.67 0.79
CA TRP A 94 -1.43 10.31 0.44
C TRP A 94 -0.57 9.69 -0.67
N MET A 95 0.45 10.43 -1.13
CA MET A 95 1.40 9.92 -2.11
C MET A 95 2.21 8.75 -1.52
N PRO A 96 2.70 7.83 -2.37
CA PRO A 96 3.60 6.79 -1.94
C PRO A 96 4.89 7.37 -1.38
N LEU A 97 5.43 6.71 -0.37
CA LEU A 97 6.82 6.88 0.02
C LEU A 97 7.69 6.19 -1.02
N TYR A 98 8.70 6.89 -1.50
CA TYR A 98 9.63 6.43 -2.51
C TYR A 98 11.04 6.83 -2.11
N PHE A 99 11.98 5.88 -2.17
CA PHE A 99 13.36 6.10 -1.76
C PHE A 99 14.32 5.68 -2.87
N ASN A 100 15.33 6.49 -3.14
CA ASN A 100 16.36 6.17 -4.12
C ASN A 100 17.32 5.06 -3.64
N ALA A 101 18.31 4.70 -4.46
CA ALA A 101 19.28 3.65 -4.13
C ALA A 101 20.07 3.93 -2.82
N SER A 102 20.25 5.21 -2.47
CA SER A 102 20.95 5.64 -1.26
C SER A 102 20.04 5.67 -0.02
N GLY A 103 18.77 5.29 -0.14
CA GLY A 103 17.80 5.31 0.96
C GLY A 103 17.25 6.70 1.28
N ILE A 104 17.47 7.69 0.42
CA ILE A 104 16.94 9.04 0.59
C ILE A 104 15.53 9.10 0.01
N GLU A 105 14.59 9.66 0.76
CA GLU A 105 13.22 9.89 0.30
C GLU A 105 13.20 10.91 -0.84
N GLU A 106 12.48 10.58 -1.90
CA GLU A 106 12.28 11.45 -3.06
C GLU A 106 10.78 11.58 -3.37
N PRO A 107 10.35 12.71 -3.98
CA PRO A 107 8.98 12.84 -4.47
C PRO A 107 8.64 11.70 -5.43
N PHE A 108 7.46 11.08 -5.23
CA PHE A 108 7.04 10.01 -6.12
C PHE A 108 6.89 10.51 -7.56
N PRO A 109 7.36 9.77 -8.59
CA PRO A 109 7.35 10.23 -9.97
C PRO A 109 5.95 10.57 -10.50
N MET A 110 5.81 11.79 -11.03
CA MET A 110 4.57 12.27 -11.64
C MET A 110 4.20 11.48 -12.91
N PRO A 111 2.92 11.48 -13.35
CA PRO A 111 2.53 10.84 -14.60
C PRO A 111 3.35 11.35 -15.79
N ASP A 112 3.81 10.45 -16.66
CA ASP A 112 4.45 10.81 -17.94
C ASP A 112 3.50 10.70 -19.14
N GLN A 113 2.27 10.27 -18.90
CA GLN A 113 1.24 10.10 -19.92
C GLN A 113 -0.09 10.68 -19.42
N PRO A 114 -1.00 11.06 -20.34
CA PRO A 114 -2.36 11.46 -19.97
C PRO A 114 -3.03 10.37 -19.14
N LEU A 115 -3.55 10.75 -17.98
CA LEU A 115 -4.16 9.80 -17.07
C LEU A 115 -5.53 9.35 -17.60
N PRO A 116 -5.84 8.05 -17.53
CA PRO A 116 -7.18 7.57 -17.81
C PRO A 116 -8.20 8.19 -16.84
N PRO A 117 -9.47 8.37 -17.26
CA PRO A 117 -10.51 8.91 -16.39
C PRO A 117 -10.75 8.00 -15.18
N VAL A 118 -11.04 8.62 -14.03
CA VAL A 118 -11.39 7.90 -12.81
C VAL A 118 -12.72 7.17 -13.02
N LYS A 119 -12.68 5.85 -13.12
CA LYS A 119 -13.91 5.04 -13.11
C LYS A 119 -14.44 4.98 -11.67
N PRO A 120 -15.73 5.28 -11.42
CA PRO A 120 -16.33 5.04 -10.11
C PRO A 120 -16.18 3.57 -9.75
N ARG A 121 -15.59 3.24 -8.60
CA ARG A 121 -15.60 1.86 -8.10
C ARG A 121 -17.05 1.48 -7.80
N GLY A 122 -17.65 0.65 -8.66
CA GLY A 122 -18.93 0.00 -8.37
C GLY A 122 -18.79 -0.86 -7.12
N ARG A 123 -19.52 -0.52 -6.05
CA ARG A 123 -19.67 -1.39 -4.87
C ARG A 123 -20.55 -2.57 -5.26
N ASN A 124 -19.99 -3.68 -5.74
CA ASN A 124 -20.68 -4.97 -5.61
C ASN A 124 -20.36 -5.54 -4.22
N ARG A 125 -21.13 -5.10 -3.22
CA ARG A 125 -21.37 -5.91 -2.03
C ARG A 125 -22.53 -6.83 -2.38
N GLU A 126 -22.24 -7.94 -3.05
CA GLU A 126 -23.17 -9.07 -3.04
C GLU A 126 -23.13 -9.66 -1.64
N ALA A 127 -24.24 -9.49 -0.93
CA ALA A 127 -24.52 -10.16 0.32
C ALA A 127 -24.64 -11.67 0.06
N ALA A 128 -23.51 -12.37 0.08
CA ALA A 128 -23.49 -13.81 0.32
C ALA A 128 -23.76 -14.02 1.83
N ASN A 129 -25.03 -14.00 2.21
CA ASN A 129 -25.48 -14.69 3.41
C ASN A 129 -26.96 -15.09 3.24
N ARG A 130 -27.16 -16.15 2.45
CA ARG A 130 -28.28 -17.09 2.58
C ARG A 130 -27.70 -18.49 2.47
N ASP A 131 -27.26 -19.01 3.61
CA ASP A 131 -27.51 -20.39 4.02
C ASP A 131 -26.80 -20.64 5.35
N SER A 132 -27.58 -21.02 6.38
CA SER A 132 -27.21 -21.90 7.49
C SER A 132 -28.26 -21.78 8.60
N GLY A 133 -29.10 -22.81 8.77
CA GLY A 133 -29.79 -23.14 10.02
C GLY A 133 -31.28 -22.83 10.04
#